data_AF-A0A2V9QKB6-F1
#
_entry.id   AF-A0A2V9QKB6-F1
#
_cell.length_a   1.000
_cell.length_b   1.000
_cell.length_c   1.000
_cell.angle_alpha   90.00
_cell.angle_beta   90.00
_cell.angle_gamma   90.00
#
_symmetry.space_group_name_H-M   'P 1'
#
loop_
_entity.id
_entity.type
_entity.pdbx_description
1 polymer ?
#
loop_
_entity_poly.entity_id
_entity_poly.type
_entity_poly.pdbx_seq_one_letter_code
_entity_poly.pdbx_strand_id
1 'polypeptide(L)'
;MKYARRSATAACVCALLVLSTSCGGGSTRSSGRVPASNAQAIAVNGGPQGNYANGLFTTVTVCVPGSSNCQSVSGVLVDTGSFGLRLLSSAVSTISPSLPQQKDVTGNSIFECAQFVDSVVWGPVKTADVSISGEKASSLPIQLINANTTPVPSGCKAMGPAEEDLSSLGANGILGIGFFNQDCGTACSVSGSSNPGFYYSCSGASCQITAENPSLQVQNPVGFFAEDNNGVVLQLPSTASAAKLTGTLTFGIGTQDNNALTGQQIFRPDNFGNLKTSFMGQTYAGFIDSGSNGYFFLDSATTGLANCSSSEKGFYCPSSPASLSATNTSGTSSNTVEFTIDNASDLFATNSAVAFPTLGGPDPESFDWGLPFFFGRTIYVAIEGRQTSAGSGPFWAY
;
A
#
# COMPACT_ATOMS: atom_id res chain seq x y z
N MET A 1 -4.10 0.88 12.33
CA MET A 1 -2.75 0.35 12.43
C MET A 1 -1.86 0.74 11.26
N LYS A 2 -2.31 1.51 10.24
CA LYS A 2 -1.44 1.81 9.09
C LYS A 2 -0.31 2.81 9.37
N TYR A 3 -0.43 3.70 10.37
CA TYR A 3 0.51 4.81 10.53
C TYR A 3 0.89 5.07 11.99
N ALA A 4 2.11 4.73 12.36
CA ALA A 4 2.71 5.19 13.60
C ALA A 4 3.90 6.09 13.29
N ARG A 5 3.87 7.29 13.86
CA ARG A 5 4.87 8.34 13.65
C ARG A 5 5.97 8.20 14.69
N ARG A 6 7.23 8.40 14.29
CA ARG A 6 8.31 8.65 15.27
C ARG A 6 8.06 10.01 15.93
N SER A 7 7.96 10.04 17.26
CA SER A 7 8.01 11.29 18.03
C SER A 7 9.46 11.77 18.08
N ALA A 8 9.80 12.80 17.29
CA ALA A 8 11.16 13.36 17.28
C ALA A 8 11.42 14.16 18.58
N THR A 9 12.27 13.64 19.46
CA THR A 9 12.94 14.47 20.47
C THR A 9 14.19 15.07 19.83
N ALA A 10 14.17 16.38 19.59
CA ALA A 10 15.28 17.10 18.97
C ALA A 10 16.47 17.19 19.94
N ALA A 11 17.53 16.43 19.67
CA ALA A 11 18.84 16.62 20.29
C ALA A 11 19.82 17.18 19.24
N CYS A 12 20.17 18.44 19.40
CA CYS A 12 21.14 19.16 18.59
C CYS A 12 22.55 18.69 18.97
N VAL A 13 23.31 18.10 18.04
CA VAL A 13 24.73 17.78 18.26
C VAL A 13 25.56 18.26 17.08
N CYS A 14 26.55 19.09 17.39
CA CYS A 14 27.48 19.75 16.48
C CYS A 14 28.33 18.75 15.69
N ALA A 15 28.52 19.07 14.40
CA ALA A 15 29.41 18.38 13.48
C ALA A 15 30.90 18.65 13.80
N LEU A 16 31.71 17.60 13.71
CA LEU A 16 33.18 17.67 13.62
C LEU A 16 33.60 17.02 12.30
N LEU A 17 34.13 17.84 11.40
CA LEU A 17 34.76 17.44 10.14
C LEU A 17 36.07 16.70 10.41
N VAL A 18 36.26 15.53 9.80
CA VAL A 18 37.58 14.96 9.55
C VAL A 18 37.67 14.57 8.07
N LEU A 19 38.54 15.28 7.35
CA LEU A 19 38.95 14.97 5.98
C LEU A 19 39.92 13.78 6.00
N SER A 20 39.69 12.80 5.13
CA SER A 20 40.78 11.96 4.63
C SER A 20 40.58 11.65 3.15
N THR A 21 41.60 11.98 2.37
CA THR A 21 41.77 11.66 0.96
C THR A 21 42.44 10.29 0.84
N SER A 22 41.89 9.39 0.02
CA SER A 22 42.68 8.33 -0.62
C SER A 22 42.06 7.96 -1.97
N CYS A 23 42.86 8.11 -3.02
CA CYS A 23 42.60 7.63 -4.37
C CYS A 23 42.92 6.12 -4.47
N GLY A 24 42.21 5.41 -5.33
CA GLY A 24 42.51 4.02 -5.68
C GLY A 24 41.52 3.50 -6.72
N GLY A 25 41.89 3.58 -7.98
CA GLY A 25 41.03 3.31 -9.13
C GLY A 25 40.73 1.82 -9.35
N GLY A 26 39.54 1.59 -9.91
CA GLY A 26 39.07 0.28 -10.36
C GLY A 26 37.74 0.48 -11.10
N SER A 27 37.80 0.94 -12.35
CA SER A 27 36.62 1.09 -13.21
C SER A 27 36.07 -0.27 -13.60
N THR A 28 35.22 -0.86 -12.76
CA THR A 28 34.24 -1.83 -13.23
C THR A 28 33.22 -1.07 -14.06
N ARG A 29 33.21 -1.31 -15.38
CA ARG A 29 32.08 -0.92 -16.24
C ARG A 29 30.86 -1.67 -15.72
N SER A 30 30.11 -1.02 -14.84
CA SER A 30 28.69 -1.32 -14.66
C SER A 30 28.06 -1.17 -16.03
N SER A 31 27.78 -2.31 -16.67
CA SER A 31 26.80 -2.35 -17.74
C SER A 31 25.51 -1.85 -17.12
N GLY A 32 25.26 -0.54 -17.25
CA GLY A 32 24.01 0.07 -16.84
C GLY A 32 22.90 -0.53 -17.68
N ARG A 33 22.37 -1.67 -17.21
CA ARG A 33 21.19 -2.29 -17.79
C ARG A 33 20.10 -1.24 -17.62
N VAL A 34 19.62 -0.70 -18.74
CA VAL A 34 18.41 0.12 -18.73
C VAL A 34 17.35 -0.69 -17.98
N PRO A 35 16.73 -0.14 -16.92
CA PRO A 35 15.65 -0.83 -16.24
C PRO A 35 14.62 -1.28 -17.29
N ALA A 36 14.14 -2.52 -17.18
CA ALA A 36 13.11 -3.00 -18.09
C ALA A 36 11.91 -2.03 -18.05
N SER A 37 11.21 -1.87 -19.17
CA SER A 37 10.10 -0.90 -19.27
C SER A 37 9.02 -1.15 -18.22
N ASN A 38 8.83 -2.40 -17.79
CA ASN A 38 7.88 -2.79 -16.77
C ASN A 38 8.41 -2.70 -15.33
N ALA A 39 9.65 -2.24 -15.10
CA ALA A 39 10.28 -2.23 -13.79
C ALA A 39 10.35 -0.82 -13.19
N GLN A 40 9.54 -0.58 -12.17
CA GLN A 40 9.50 0.65 -11.38
C GLN A 40 10.38 0.54 -10.13
N ALA A 41 11.23 1.55 -9.89
CA ALA A 41 11.98 1.65 -8.65
C ALA A 41 11.04 2.00 -7.48
N ILE A 42 11.20 1.26 -6.37
CA ILE A 42 10.48 1.49 -5.11
C ILE A 42 11.48 1.61 -3.97
N ALA A 43 11.12 2.33 -2.91
CA ALA A 43 12.01 2.49 -1.76
C ALA A 43 11.26 2.53 -0.44
N VAL A 44 11.79 1.78 0.53
CA VAL A 44 11.42 1.96 1.94
C VAL A 44 12.18 3.15 2.47
N ASN A 45 11.46 4.19 2.88
CA ASN A 45 12.04 5.42 3.45
C ASN A 45 11.04 6.09 4.41
N GLY A 46 11.37 7.28 4.93
CA GLY A 46 10.52 8.02 5.86
C GLY A 46 9.29 8.71 5.26
N GLY A 47 9.01 8.53 3.97
CA GLY A 47 7.95 9.23 3.24
C GLY A 47 8.25 10.72 3.03
N PRO A 48 7.30 11.47 2.43
CA PRO A 48 7.47 12.91 2.20
C PRO A 48 7.73 13.74 3.46
N GLN A 49 7.26 13.27 4.63
CA GLN A 49 7.50 13.94 5.92
C GLN A 49 8.74 13.44 6.67
N GLY A 50 9.37 12.36 6.21
CA GLY A 50 10.56 11.79 6.84
C GLY A 50 10.32 11.07 8.18
N ASN A 51 9.06 10.78 8.55
CA ASN A 51 8.66 10.22 9.84
C ASN A 51 7.89 8.89 9.73
N TYR A 52 7.82 8.31 8.54
CA TYR A 52 7.10 7.07 8.26
C TYR A 52 7.97 5.83 8.54
N ALA A 53 7.57 5.00 9.49
CA ALA A 53 8.20 3.69 9.71
C ALA A 53 7.68 2.68 8.67
N ASN A 54 8.56 1.91 8.05
CA ASN A 54 8.21 0.88 7.08
C ASN A 54 7.24 1.36 5.99
N GLY A 55 7.44 2.56 5.46
CA GLY A 55 6.67 3.05 4.32
C GLY A 55 7.36 2.69 3.01
N LEU A 56 6.70 1.92 2.15
CA LEU A 56 7.18 1.59 0.81
C LEU A 56 6.63 2.60 -0.20
N PHE A 57 7.51 3.37 -0.84
CA PHE A 57 7.10 4.47 -1.71
C PHE A 57 7.56 4.31 -3.16
N THR A 58 6.76 4.85 -4.07
CA THR A 58 7.07 4.97 -5.50
C THR A 58 6.76 6.37 -6.03
N THR A 59 6.96 6.56 -7.34
CA THR A 59 6.52 7.73 -8.10
C THR A 59 5.51 7.28 -9.16
N VAL A 60 4.42 8.01 -9.30
CA VAL A 60 3.42 7.83 -10.37
C VAL A 60 3.36 9.10 -11.21
N THR A 61 3.04 8.99 -12.49
CA THR A 61 2.76 10.15 -13.34
C THR A 61 1.27 10.17 -13.68
N VAL A 62 0.64 11.32 -13.49
CA VAL A 62 -0.80 11.51 -13.75
C VAL A 62 -0.96 12.62 -14.76
N CYS A 63 -1.82 12.44 -15.75
CA CYS A 63 -2.10 13.44 -16.78
C CYS A 63 -3.59 13.72 -16.92
N VAL A 64 -3.91 14.92 -17.40
CA VAL A 64 -5.26 15.20 -17.92
C VAL A 64 -5.54 14.23 -19.07
N PRO A 65 -6.69 13.52 -19.07
CA PRO A 65 -6.95 12.43 -20.02
C PRO A 65 -6.71 12.82 -21.49
N GLY A 66 -5.97 11.98 -22.22
CA GLY A 66 -5.70 12.20 -23.64
C GLY A 66 -4.79 13.39 -23.95
N SER A 67 -4.06 13.91 -22.97
CA SER A 67 -3.14 15.05 -23.13
C SER A 67 -1.73 14.74 -22.61
N SER A 68 -0.79 15.65 -22.89
CA SER A 68 0.56 15.65 -22.31
C SER A 68 0.69 16.54 -21.07
N ASN A 69 -0.42 17.11 -20.56
CA ASN A 69 -0.39 17.90 -19.33
C ASN A 69 -0.35 16.96 -18.13
N CYS A 70 0.86 16.70 -17.64
CA CYS A 70 1.16 15.68 -16.64
C CYS A 70 1.88 16.24 -15.42
N GLN A 71 1.70 15.57 -14.28
CA GLN A 71 2.44 15.80 -13.05
C GLN A 71 2.93 14.45 -12.50
N SER A 72 4.23 14.37 -12.21
CA SER A 72 4.80 13.24 -11.47
C SER A 72 4.66 13.49 -9.96
N VAL A 73 4.20 12.47 -9.25
CA VAL A 73 3.92 12.48 -7.82
C VAL A 73 4.79 11.42 -7.15
N SER A 74 5.82 11.86 -6.42
CA SER A 74 6.67 10.99 -5.62
C SER A 74 6.11 10.79 -4.20
N GLY A 75 6.55 9.74 -3.51
CA GLY A 75 6.11 9.49 -2.13
C GLY A 75 4.68 8.97 -2.07
N VAL A 76 4.27 8.23 -3.10
CA VAL A 76 3.01 7.48 -3.13
C VAL A 76 3.25 6.12 -2.50
N LEU A 77 2.47 5.79 -1.47
CA LEU A 77 2.56 4.53 -0.73
C LEU A 77 2.15 3.38 -1.67
N VAL A 78 2.98 2.36 -1.76
CA VAL A 78 2.66 1.12 -2.48
C VAL A 78 1.91 0.22 -1.52
N ASP A 79 0.66 -0.09 -1.84
CA ASP A 79 -0.26 -0.79 -0.95
C ASP A 79 -0.86 -1.98 -1.70
N THR A 80 -0.58 -3.19 -1.22
CA THR A 80 -1.11 -4.44 -1.79
C THR A 80 -2.36 -4.94 -1.07
N GLY A 81 -2.71 -4.33 0.07
CA GLY A 81 -3.96 -4.57 0.79
C GLY A 81 -5.12 -3.68 0.32
N SER A 82 -4.87 -2.73 -0.59
CA SER A 82 -5.90 -1.92 -1.23
C SER A 82 -5.82 -1.92 -2.77
N PHE A 83 -6.82 -1.32 -3.41
CA PHE A 83 -6.99 -1.32 -4.86
C PHE A 83 -7.27 0.08 -5.34
N GLY A 84 -6.53 0.54 -6.34
CA GLY A 84 -6.76 1.81 -7.00
C GLY A 84 -5.92 2.98 -6.52
N LEU A 85 -5.86 4.01 -7.36
CA LEU A 85 -5.00 5.19 -7.14
C LEU A 85 -5.76 6.30 -6.42
N ARG A 86 -5.24 6.70 -5.26
CA ARG A 86 -5.77 7.78 -4.43
C ARG A 86 -4.67 8.78 -4.16
N LEU A 87 -4.86 10.05 -4.51
CA LEU A 87 -3.83 11.06 -4.39
C LEU A 87 -4.33 12.25 -3.58
N LEU A 88 -3.46 12.84 -2.75
CA LEU A 88 -3.78 14.13 -2.17
C LEU A 88 -3.93 15.17 -3.28
N SER A 89 -5.01 15.93 -3.26
CA SER A 89 -5.22 17.02 -4.23
C SER A 89 -4.10 18.06 -4.19
N SER A 90 -3.43 18.23 -3.04
CA SER A 90 -2.24 19.08 -2.90
C SER A 90 -1.03 18.53 -3.68
N ALA A 91 -0.92 17.21 -3.82
CA ALA A 91 0.16 16.53 -4.52
C ALA A 91 0.00 16.54 -6.05
N VAL A 92 -1.18 16.89 -6.57
CA VAL A 92 -1.50 17.05 -8.01
C VAL A 92 -2.08 18.42 -8.34
N SER A 93 -1.75 19.44 -7.54
CA SER A 93 -2.37 20.77 -7.59
C SER A 93 -2.29 21.48 -8.94
N THR A 94 -1.30 21.16 -9.79
CA THR A 94 -1.14 21.82 -11.10
C THR A 94 -2.11 21.28 -12.16
N ILE A 95 -2.59 20.04 -12.00
CA ILE A 95 -3.48 19.38 -12.96
C ILE A 95 -4.88 19.11 -12.39
N SER A 96 -5.04 19.06 -11.06
CA SER A 96 -6.31 18.68 -10.42
C SER A 96 -7.53 19.49 -10.85
N PRO A 97 -7.44 20.81 -11.15
CA PRO A 97 -8.59 21.56 -11.65
C PRO A 97 -9.03 21.15 -13.06
N SER A 98 -8.12 20.56 -13.85
CA SER A 98 -8.35 20.11 -15.22
C SER A 98 -8.73 18.63 -15.32
N LEU A 99 -8.66 17.86 -14.23
CA LEU A 99 -9.10 16.48 -14.20
C LEU A 99 -10.65 16.42 -14.20
N PRO A 100 -11.28 15.76 -15.20
CA PRO A 100 -12.73 15.62 -15.25
C PRO A 100 -13.26 14.95 -13.99
N GLN A 101 -14.30 15.55 -13.40
CA GLN A 101 -15.02 14.93 -12.28
C GLN A 101 -16.07 13.98 -12.80
N GLN A 102 -16.12 12.78 -12.23
CA GLN A 102 -17.20 11.85 -12.48
C GLN A 102 -18.52 12.41 -11.98
N LYS A 103 -19.57 12.13 -12.73
CA LYS A 103 -20.94 12.53 -12.42
C LYS A 103 -21.87 11.35 -12.60
N ASP A 104 -22.90 11.30 -11.77
CA ASP A 104 -24.00 10.37 -11.98
C ASP A 104 -24.86 10.77 -13.19
N VAL A 105 -25.84 9.93 -13.51
CA VAL A 105 -26.78 10.15 -14.63
C VAL A 105 -27.64 11.41 -14.48
N THR A 106 -27.72 11.99 -13.27
CA THR A 106 -28.46 13.23 -12.98
C THR A 106 -27.56 14.47 -12.99
N GLY A 107 -26.25 14.29 -13.20
CA GLY A 107 -25.26 15.35 -13.25
C GLY A 107 -24.69 15.76 -11.88
N ASN A 108 -25.03 15.05 -10.81
CA ASN A 108 -24.43 15.24 -9.49
C ASN A 108 -23.01 14.68 -9.47
N SER A 109 -22.15 15.27 -8.64
CA SER A 109 -20.74 14.87 -8.57
C SER A 109 -20.57 13.60 -7.75
N ILE A 110 -19.74 12.68 -8.22
CA ILE A 110 -19.37 11.47 -7.49
C ILE A 110 -18.18 11.73 -6.57
N PHE A 111 -18.33 11.28 -5.33
CA PHE A 111 -17.31 11.27 -4.30
C PHE A 111 -17.15 9.85 -3.76
N GLU A 112 -15.95 9.56 -3.27
CA GLU A 112 -15.62 8.29 -2.66
C GLU A 112 -15.28 8.50 -1.18
N CYS A 113 -15.82 7.62 -0.34
CA CYS A 113 -15.35 7.32 1.00
C CYS A 113 -14.63 5.97 0.96
N ALA A 114 -13.32 5.98 0.70
CA ALA A 114 -12.55 4.75 0.78
C ALA A 114 -12.30 4.41 2.25
N GLN A 115 -12.54 3.14 2.58
CA GLN A 115 -12.47 2.61 3.94
C GLN A 115 -11.28 1.67 4.04
N PHE A 116 -10.37 1.98 4.95
CA PHE A 116 -9.24 1.12 5.33
C PHE A 116 -9.53 0.49 6.70
N VAL A 117 -8.65 -0.41 7.14
CA VAL A 117 -8.79 -1.15 8.41
C VAL A 117 -9.02 -0.22 9.60
N ASP A 118 -8.38 0.95 9.63
CA ASP A 118 -8.48 1.89 10.75
C ASP A 118 -8.71 3.34 10.37
N SER A 119 -9.00 3.64 9.10
CA SER A 119 -9.13 5.01 8.63
C SER A 119 -10.01 5.11 7.40
N VAL A 120 -10.38 6.35 7.06
CA VAL A 120 -11.09 6.67 5.84
C VAL A 120 -10.40 7.80 5.09
N VAL A 121 -10.60 7.84 3.78
CA VAL A 121 -10.25 9.00 2.96
C VAL A 121 -11.45 9.44 2.15
N TRP A 122 -11.62 10.75 2.04
CA TRP A 122 -12.76 11.37 1.38
C TRP A 122 -12.32 12.31 0.26
N GLY A 123 -13.00 12.23 -0.88
CA GLY A 123 -12.69 13.11 -2.01
C GLY A 123 -13.45 12.79 -3.29
N PRO A 124 -13.42 13.70 -4.28
CA PRO A 124 -14.07 13.46 -5.56
C PRO A 124 -13.40 12.33 -6.33
N VAL A 125 -14.21 11.58 -7.09
CA VAL A 125 -13.68 10.67 -8.12
C VAL A 125 -13.46 11.46 -9.40
N LYS A 126 -12.24 11.39 -9.90
CA LYS A 126 -11.77 12.08 -11.10
C LYS A 126 -11.28 11.06 -12.12
N THR A 127 -11.21 11.46 -13.38
CA THR A 127 -10.62 10.63 -14.44
C THR A 127 -9.24 11.16 -14.82
N ALA A 128 -8.25 10.29 -14.93
CA ALA A 128 -6.89 10.65 -15.34
C ALA A 128 -6.24 9.56 -16.21
N ASP A 129 -5.26 9.96 -17.01
CA ASP A 129 -4.28 9.00 -17.53
C ASP A 129 -3.21 8.78 -16.46
N VAL A 130 -2.87 7.52 -16.17
CA VAL A 130 -1.89 7.13 -15.15
C VAL A 130 -0.76 6.37 -15.82
N SER A 131 0.48 6.75 -15.54
CA SER A 131 1.67 6.06 -16.05
C SER A 131 2.66 5.77 -14.93
N ILE A 132 3.23 4.56 -14.94
CA ILE A 132 4.22 4.10 -13.97
C ILE A 132 5.25 3.29 -14.72
N SER A 133 6.53 3.67 -14.61
CA SER A 133 7.57 3.17 -15.51
C SER A 133 7.17 3.36 -16.99
N GLY A 134 7.23 2.30 -17.82
CA GLY A 134 6.79 2.29 -19.21
C GLY A 134 5.31 1.95 -19.42
N GLU A 135 4.57 1.67 -18.35
CA GLU A 135 3.16 1.27 -18.43
C GLU A 135 2.20 2.46 -18.35
N LYS A 136 1.05 2.34 -19.02
CA LYS A 136 0.00 3.36 -19.02
C LYS A 136 -1.40 2.75 -18.91
N ALA A 137 -2.19 3.28 -17.98
CA ALA A 137 -3.64 3.13 -17.92
C ALA A 137 -4.29 4.45 -18.37
N SER A 138 -5.17 4.40 -19.38
CA SER A 138 -5.82 5.60 -19.92
C SER A 138 -7.23 5.75 -19.37
N SER A 139 -7.65 7.00 -19.12
CA SER A 139 -9.00 7.32 -18.62
C SER A 139 -9.41 6.55 -17.35
N LEU A 140 -8.48 6.38 -16.42
CA LEU A 140 -8.68 5.65 -15.18
C LEU A 140 -9.45 6.50 -14.14
N PRO A 141 -10.50 5.98 -13.48
CA PRO A 141 -11.06 6.57 -12.29
C PRO A 141 -10.06 6.54 -11.12
N ILE A 142 -9.80 7.70 -10.53
CA ILE A 142 -8.91 7.91 -9.38
C ILE A 142 -9.59 8.77 -8.32
N GLN A 143 -9.22 8.61 -7.06
CA GLN A 143 -9.67 9.49 -5.99
C GLN A 143 -8.71 10.65 -5.79
N LEU A 144 -9.24 11.88 -5.66
CA LEU A 144 -8.46 12.99 -5.13
C LEU A 144 -8.87 13.29 -3.70
N ILE A 145 -8.04 12.94 -2.74
CA ILE A 145 -8.25 13.21 -1.32
C ILE A 145 -8.07 14.71 -1.08
N ASN A 146 -9.05 15.34 -0.42
CA ASN A 146 -9.00 16.79 -0.19
C ASN A 146 -9.75 17.17 1.08
N ALA A 147 -9.00 17.59 2.11
CA ALA A 147 -9.49 18.09 3.40
C ALA A 147 -10.48 19.26 3.30
N ASN A 148 -10.49 20.02 2.19
CA ASN A 148 -11.43 21.12 2.00
C ASN A 148 -12.78 20.66 1.41
N THR A 149 -12.94 19.36 1.14
CA THR A 149 -14.17 18.81 0.59
C THR A 149 -15.19 18.60 1.69
N THR A 150 -16.08 19.56 1.88
CA THR A 150 -17.12 19.49 2.91
C THR A 150 -18.54 19.47 2.34
N PRO A 151 -19.48 18.76 3.01
CA PRO A 151 -19.29 17.96 4.22
C PRO A 151 -18.97 16.49 3.92
N VAL A 152 -18.05 15.90 4.69
CA VAL A 152 -17.89 14.44 4.75
C VAL A 152 -19.15 13.83 5.41
N PRO A 153 -19.85 12.88 4.77
CA PRO A 153 -21.05 12.24 5.33
C PRO A 153 -20.78 11.55 6.67
N SER A 154 -21.77 11.55 7.57
CA SER A 154 -21.63 10.89 8.89
C SER A 154 -21.36 9.39 8.78
N GLY A 155 -21.96 8.72 7.78
CA GLY A 155 -21.67 7.31 7.50
C GLY A 155 -20.20 7.06 7.19
N CYS A 156 -19.58 7.94 6.40
CA CYS A 156 -18.15 7.86 6.10
C CYS A 156 -17.30 8.11 7.35
N LYS A 157 -17.59 9.18 8.11
CA LYS A 157 -16.86 9.51 9.35
C LYS A 157 -16.94 8.43 10.42
N ALA A 158 -18.03 7.65 10.44
CA ALA A 158 -18.23 6.60 11.43
C ALA A 158 -17.31 5.38 11.20
N MET A 159 -16.75 5.22 10.00
CA MET A 159 -15.89 4.09 9.66
C MET A 159 -14.45 4.25 10.18
N GLY A 160 -14.00 5.47 10.47
CA GLY A 160 -12.67 5.70 11.04
C GLY A 160 -12.24 7.17 11.03
N PRO A 161 -11.08 7.47 11.65
CA PRO A 161 -10.42 8.77 11.49
C PRO A 161 -10.12 9.07 10.02
N ALA A 162 -10.23 10.34 9.65
CA ALA A 162 -10.02 10.78 8.27
C ALA A 162 -8.54 11.10 7.98
N GLU A 163 -8.02 10.55 6.88
CA GLU A 163 -6.66 10.81 6.36
C GLU A 163 -6.71 11.77 5.16
N GLU A 164 -6.94 13.05 5.43
CA GLU A 164 -7.31 14.02 4.40
C GLU A 164 -6.15 14.89 3.89
N ASP A 165 -4.96 14.77 4.50
CA ASP A 165 -3.80 15.58 4.17
C ASP A 165 -2.47 14.83 4.37
N LEU A 166 -1.37 15.50 4.05
CA LEU A 166 -0.04 14.89 4.13
C LEU A 166 0.36 14.52 5.56
N SER A 167 -0.14 15.26 6.56
CA SER A 167 0.14 14.96 7.95
C SER A 167 -0.56 13.70 8.38
N SER A 168 -1.87 13.56 8.12
CA SER A 168 -2.66 12.41 8.52
C SER A 168 -2.30 11.16 7.71
N LEU A 169 -2.14 11.27 6.39
CA LEU A 169 -1.79 10.15 5.51
C LEU A 169 -0.30 9.77 5.54
N GLY A 170 0.60 10.72 5.79
CA GLY A 170 2.05 10.48 5.76
C GLY A 170 2.64 10.20 4.37
N ALA A 171 1.81 10.20 3.32
CA ALA A 171 2.15 9.97 1.92
C ALA A 171 1.47 11.02 1.02
N ASN A 172 1.96 11.19 -0.20
CA ASN A 172 1.28 12.04 -1.20
C ASN A 172 0.09 11.33 -1.86
N GLY A 173 -0.09 10.05 -1.57
CA GLY A 173 -1.18 9.21 -2.05
C GLY A 173 -0.91 7.74 -1.78
N ILE A 174 -1.83 6.89 -2.22
CA ILE A 174 -1.81 5.44 -2.12
C ILE A 174 -1.97 4.88 -3.54
N LEU A 175 -1.05 4.00 -3.93
CA LEU A 175 -1.12 3.17 -5.13
C LEU A 175 -1.57 1.77 -4.68
N GLY A 176 -2.88 1.55 -4.70
CA GLY A 176 -3.50 0.26 -4.41
C GLY A 176 -3.32 -0.71 -5.58
N ILE A 177 -2.52 -1.76 -5.36
CA ILE A 177 -2.12 -2.77 -6.36
C ILE A 177 -2.39 -4.20 -5.89
N GLY A 178 -3.38 -4.38 -5.03
CA GLY A 178 -3.89 -5.69 -4.67
C GLY A 178 -4.61 -6.42 -5.81
N PHE A 179 -5.27 -7.52 -5.49
CA PHE A 179 -5.90 -8.43 -6.47
C PHE A 179 -7.01 -7.89 -7.35
N PHE A 180 -7.85 -7.01 -6.81
CA PHE A 180 -9.09 -6.64 -7.47
C PHE A 180 -8.86 -5.48 -8.45
N ASN A 181 -9.60 -5.50 -9.56
CA ASN A 181 -9.49 -4.45 -10.59
C ASN A 181 -10.13 -3.13 -10.13
N GLN A 182 -11.10 -3.20 -9.21
CA GLN A 182 -11.83 -2.06 -8.66
C GLN A 182 -12.16 -2.31 -7.18
N ASP A 183 -12.56 -1.27 -6.45
CA ASP A 183 -12.77 -1.32 -4.99
C ASP A 183 -13.66 -2.46 -4.50
N CYS A 184 -14.97 -2.33 -4.69
CA CYS A 184 -16.01 -3.18 -4.10
C CYS A 184 -16.83 -3.91 -5.16
N GLY A 185 -16.48 -3.73 -6.44
CA GLY A 185 -17.09 -4.41 -7.58
C GLY A 185 -18.62 -4.36 -7.53
N THR A 186 -19.24 -5.53 -7.61
CA THR A 186 -20.71 -5.64 -7.62
C THR A 186 -21.37 -5.19 -6.31
N ALA A 187 -20.66 -5.21 -5.18
CA ALA A 187 -21.22 -4.76 -3.90
C ALA A 187 -21.51 -3.24 -3.90
N CYS A 188 -20.76 -2.46 -4.67
CA CYS A 188 -21.03 -1.03 -4.85
C CYS A 188 -22.00 -0.71 -5.97
N SER A 189 -22.39 -1.69 -6.79
CA SER A 189 -23.33 -1.48 -7.89
C SER A 189 -24.79 -1.67 -7.49
N VAL A 190 -25.06 -1.91 -6.21
CA VAL A 190 -26.41 -2.05 -5.66
C VAL A 190 -26.75 -0.87 -4.75
N SER A 191 -28.04 -0.61 -4.57
CA SER A 191 -28.55 0.38 -3.60
C SER A 191 -28.98 -0.31 -2.31
N GLY A 192 -29.15 0.47 -1.24
CA GLY A 192 -29.68 -0.02 0.04
C GLY A 192 -28.62 -0.61 0.97
N SER A 193 -29.04 -1.43 1.92
CA SER A 193 -28.19 -1.90 3.04
C SER A 193 -27.06 -2.86 2.64
N SER A 194 -27.10 -3.43 1.43
CA SER A 194 -26.02 -4.26 0.90
C SER A 194 -24.88 -3.45 0.26
N ASN A 195 -25.08 -2.14 0.05
CA ASN A 195 -24.02 -1.25 -0.43
C ASN A 195 -23.07 -0.91 0.73
N PRO A 196 -21.75 -1.11 0.58
CA PRO A 196 -20.78 -0.84 1.65
C PRO A 196 -20.53 0.66 1.91
N GLY A 197 -21.16 1.55 1.15
CA GLY A 197 -21.07 3.00 1.36
C GLY A 197 -19.76 3.61 0.87
N PHE A 198 -19.15 3.07 -0.20
CA PHE A 198 -17.94 3.65 -0.78
C PHE A 198 -18.24 4.88 -1.64
N TYR A 199 -19.36 4.92 -2.35
CA TYR A 199 -19.65 5.96 -3.33
C TYR A 199 -20.83 6.83 -2.91
N TYR A 200 -20.68 8.12 -3.13
CA TYR A 200 -21.68 9.12 -2.79
C TYR A 200 -21.97 10.03 -3.99
N SER A 201 -23.25 10.22 -4.29
CA SER A 201 -23.72 11.25 -5.19
C SER A 201 -23.97 12.54 -4.40
N CYS A 202 -23.30 13.62 -4.79
CA CYS A 202 -23.33 14.89 -4.10
C CYS A 202 -23.92 16.01 -4.96
N SER A 203 -24.98 16.63 -4.44
CA SER A 203 -25.58 17.86 -4.97
C SER A 203 -25.29 19.01 -4.02
N GLY A 204 -24.28 19.81 -4.36
CA GLY A 204 -23.72 20.81 -3.44
C GLY A 204 -23.17 20.14 -2.16
N ALA A 205 -23.68 20.53 -1.01
CA ALA A 205 -23.29 19.99 0.30
C ALA A 205 -24.07 18.71 0.70
N SER A 206 -25.09 18.29 -0.06
CA SER A 206 -25.86 17.10 0.26
C SER A 206 -25.30 15.89 -0.49
N CYS A 207 -24.82 14.90 0.26
CA CYS A 207 -24.21 13.69 -0.27
C CYS A 207 -24.96 12.46 0.25
N GLN A 208 -25.34 11.55 -0.65
CA GLN A 208 -26.03 10.30 -0.32
C GLN A 208 -25.32 9.11 -0.95
N ILE A 209 -25.33 7.96 -0.26
CA ILE A 209 -24.78 6.71 -0.81
C ILE A 209 -25.45 6.44 -2.15
N THR A 210 -24.64 6.10 -3.16
CA THR A 210 -25.11 5.76 -4.50
C THR A 210 -24.54 4.43 -4.96
N ALA A 211 -25.26 3.78 -5.87
CA ALA A 211 -24.70 2.68 -6.65
C ALA A 211 -23.71 3.25 -7.67
N GLU A 212 -22.55 2.61 -7.82
CA GLU A 212 -21.51 2.96 -8.78
C GLU A 212 -21.16 1.76 -9.67
N ASN A 213 -21.08 1.98 -10.98
CA ASN A 213 -20.79 0.92 -11.93
C ASN A 213 -19.35 0.43 -11.76
N PRO A 214 -19.03 -0.88 -11.88
CA PRO A 214 -17.66 -1.36 -11.68
C PRO A 214 -16.62 -0.71 -12.61
N SER A 215 -17.04 -0.28 -13.82
CA SER A 215 -16.17 0.45 -14.76
C SER A 215 -15.91 1.92 -14.39
N LEU A 216 -16.67 2.47 -13.44
CA LEU A 216 -16.57 3.84 -12.96
C LEU A 216 -16.02 3.94 -11.53
N GLN A 217 -16.00 2.82 -10.78
CA GLN A 217 -15.31 2.73 -9.50
C GLN A 217 -13.82 3.05 -9.66
N VAL A 218 -13.14 3.51 -8.59
CA VAL A 218 -11.69 3.69 -8.55
C VAL A 218 -11.02 2.34 -8.82
N GLN A 219 -10.03 2.36 -9.73
CA GLN A 219 -9.50 1.14 -10.36
C GLN A 219 -8.02 0.95 -10.08
N ASN A 220 -7.61 -0.29 -9.82
CA ASN A 220 -6.20 -0.69 -9.75
C ASN A 220 -5.52 -0.43 -11.11
N PRO A 221 -4.57 0.51 -11.24
CA PRO A 221 -3.99 0.88 -12.52
C PRO A 221 -3.38 -0.29 -13.30
N VAL A 222 -2.82 -1.29 -12.60
CA VAL A 222 -2.12 -2.42 -13.22
C VAL A 222 -3.05 -3.25 -14.08
N GLY A 223 -4.29 -3.46 -13.63
CA GLY A 223 -5.30 -4.19 -14.39
C GLY A 223 -5.71 -3.50 -15.70
N PHE A 224 -5.31 -2.25 -15.92
CA PHE A 224 -5.71 -1.42 -17.06
C PHE A 224 -4.52 -0.99 -17.94
N PHE A 225 -3.33 -1.56 -17.70
CA PHE A 225 -2.21 -1.44 -18.63
C PHE A 225 -2.47 -2.23 -19.93
N ALA A 226 -1.84 -1.79 -21.01
CA ALA A 226 -1.96 -2.44 -22.31
C ALA A 226 -1.23 -3.79 -22.34
N GLU A 227 -0.04 -3.84 -21.73
CA GLU A 227 0.77 -5.02 -21.50
C GLU A 227 0.96 -5.20 -19.99
N ASP A 228 1.59 -6.31 -19.55
CA ASP A 228 2.01 -6.49 -18.16
C ASP A 228 0.89 -6.31 -17.10
N ASN A 229 -0.35 -6.58 -17.50
CA ASN A 229 -1.56 -6.27 -16.74
C ASN A 229 -2.13 -7.47 -15.96
N ASN A 230 -1.37 -8.56 -15.84
CA ASN A 230 -1.81 -9.78 -15.16
C ASN A 230 -1.36 -9.88 -13.70
N GLY A 231 -0.59 -8.91 -13.21
CA GLY A 231 -0.16 -8.85 -11.82
C GLY A 231 1.07 -7.98 -11.62
N VAL A 232 1.65 -8.08 -10.43
CA VAL A 232 2.92 -7.42 -10.08
C VAL A 232 3.86 -8.37 -9.36
N VAL A 233 5.16 -8.04 -9.40
CA VAL A 233 6.22 -8.68 -8.63
C VAL A 233 6.93 -7.62 -7.80
N LEU A 234 6.81 -7.72 -6.47
CA LEU A 234 7.56 -6.89 -5.52
C LEU A 234 8.80 -7.62 -5.02
N GLN A 235 9.94 -6.95 -5.10
CA GLN A 235 11.23 -7.46 -4.64
C GLN A 235 11.89 -6.45 -3.72
N LEU A 236 12.05 -6.81 -2.44
CA LEU A 236 12.86 -6.08 -1.48
C LEU A 236 14.02 -6.97 -1.00
N PRO A 237 15.24 -6.43 -0.87
CA PRO A 237 16.33 -7.17 -0.24
C PRO A 237 16.02 -7.45 1.25
N SER A 238 16.69 -8.45 1.82
CA SER A 238 16.69 -8.63 3.28
C SER A 238 17.42 -7.48 3.94
N THR A 239 17.01 -7.07 5.13
CA THR A 239 17.65 -5.96 5.85
C THR A 239 17.61 -6.18 7.35
N ALA A 240 18.55 -5.58 8.07
CA ALA A 240 18.37 -5.20 9.46
C ALA A 240 17.65 -3.83 9.52
N SER A 241 17.63 -3.17 10.67
CA SER A 241 17.15 -1.78 10.73
C SER A 241 17.98 -0.87 9.81
N ALA A 242 17.34 -0.13 8.91
CA ALA A 242 18.03 0.66 7.88
C ALA A 242 17.33 2.00 7.60
N ALA A 243 18.10 3.02 7.21
CA ALA A 243 17.59 4.35 6.89
C ALA A 243 16.92 4.45 5.51
N LYS A 244 17.24 3.51 4.61
CA LYS A 244 16.63 3.38 3.30
C LYS A 244 16.84 1.97 2.78
N LEU A 245 15.85 1.43 2.10
CA LEU A 245 15.95 0.20 1.32
C LEU A 245 15.42 0.46 -0.09
N THR A 246 16.09 -0.04 -1.12
CA THR A 246 15.60 0.09 -2.51
C THR A 246 15.29 -1.30 -3.04
N GLY A 247 14.18 -1.39 -3.75
CA GLY A 247 13.73 -2.60 -4.43
C GLY A 247 13.08 -2.28 -5.75
N THR A 248 12.38 -3.27 -6.30
CA THR A 248 11.74 -3.19 -7.60
C THR A 248 10.28 -3.62 -7.51
N LEU A 249 9.40 -2.84 -8.14
CA LEU A 249 8.04 -3.23 -8.49
C LEU A 249 8.04 -3.52 -10.00
N THR A 250 7.88 -4.78 -10.38
CA THR A 250 7.82 -5.19 -11.79
C THR A 250 6.36 -5.48 -12.16
N PHE A 251 5.88 -4.90 -13.26
CA PHE A 251 4.55 -5.16 -13.79
C PHE A 251 4.56 -6.43 -14.62
N GLY A 252 3.46 -7.18 -14.53
CA GLY A 252 3.27 -8.47 -15.18
C GLY A 252 3.87 -9.64 -14.40
N ILE A 253 3.35 -10.84 -14.67
CA ILE A 253 3.82 -12.12 -14.13
C ILE A 253 4.00 -13.08 -15.32
N GLY A 254 5.26 -13.45 -15.58
CA GLY A 254 5.63 -14.31 -16.71
C GLY A 254 5.37 -13.70 -18.09
N THR A 255 5.26 -12.38 -18.16
CA THR A 255 5.06 -11.62 -19.40
C THR A 255 6.40 -11.16 -20.00
N GLN A 256 7.45 -11.08 -19.17
CA GLN A 256 8.81 -10.71 -19.55
C GLN A 256 9.84 -11.59 -18.82
N ASP A 257 11.11 -11.57 -19.26
CA ASP A 257 12.17 -12.39 -18.69
C ASP A 257 12.47 -12.09 -17.21
N ASN A 258 12.14 -10.88 -16.73
CA ASN A 258 12.44 -10.41 -15.37
C ASN A 258 11.33 -10.69 -14.35
N ASN A 259 10.18 -11.25 -14.75
CA ASN A 259 9.03 -11.47 -13.89
C ASN A 259 8.47 -12.91 -13.96
N ALA A 260 9.31 -13.87 -14.35
CA ALA A 260 8.94 -15.27 -14.48
C ALA A 260 8.58 -15.91 -13.12
N LEU A 261 7.40 -16.51 -13.06
CA LEU A 261 6.96 -17.34 -11.93
C LEU A 261 7.64 -18.72 -12.01
N THR A 262 8.58 -18.99 -11.10
CA THR A 262 9.53 -20.10 -11.14
C THR A 262 9.57 -20.87 -9.82
N GLY A 263 8.51 -21.63 -9.56
CA GLY A 263 8.46 -22.58 -8.43
C GLY A 263 7.99 -22.01 -7.10
N GLN A 264 7.50 -20.77 -7.07
CA GLN A 264 6.85 -20.19 -5.88
C GLN A 264 5.58 -20.97 -5.53
N GLN A 265 5.25 -21.01 -4.23
CA GLN A 265 3.99 -21.59 -3.78
C GLN A 265 2.85 -20.63 -4.05
N ILE A 266 1.69 -21.16 -4.46
CA ILE A 266 0.52 -20.35 -4.83
C ILE A 266 -0.49 -20.34 -3.68
N PHE A 267 -0.84 -19.16 -3.18
CA PHE A 267 -1.85 -18.96 -2.16
C PHE A 267 -3.04 -18.20 -2.74
N ARG A 268 -4.15 -18.90 -2.95
CA ARG A 268 -5.40 -18.30 -3.41
C ARG A 268 -6.17 -17.73 -2.23
N PRO A 269 -6.57 -16.44 -2.26
CA PRO A 269 -7.38 -15.87 -1.20
C PRO A 269 -8.82 -16.40 -1.25
N ASP A 270 -9.57 -16.18 -0.17
CA ASP A 270 -11.02 -16.25 -0.17
C ASP A 270 -11.64 -15.05 -0.92
N ASN A 271 -12.98 -14.96 -0.92
CA ASN A 271 -13.72 -13.91 -1.62
C ASN A 271 -13.50 -12.50 -1.03
N PHE A 272 -12.86 -12.39 0.14
CA PHE A 272 -12.51 -11.13 0.79
C PHE A 272 -11.02 -10.78 0.63
N GLY A 273 -10.25 -11.58 -0.10
CA GLY A 273 -8.81 -11.35 -0.28
C GLY A 273 -7.95 -12.01 0.80
N ASN A 274 -8.52 -12.77 1.74
CA ASN A 274 -7.79 -13.32 2.87
C ASN A 274 -7.23 -14.72 2.60
N LEU A 275 -6.04 -14.99 3.13
CA LEU A 275 -5.49 -16.33 3.34
C LEU A 275 -5.81 -16.81 4.76
N LYS A 276 -5.52 -18.08 5.05
CA LYS A 276 -5.62 -18.62 6.41
C LYS A 276 -4.25 -18.60 7.07
N THR A 277 -4.12 -17.90 8.20
CA THR A 277 -2.89 -17.91 9.01
C THR A 277 -3.14 -18.73 10.28
N SER A 278 -2.39 -19.82 10.45
CA SER A 278 -2.40 -20.59 11.69
C SER A 278 -1.30 -20.12 12.64
N PHE A 279 -1.69 -19.72 13.85
CA PHE A 279 -0.80 -19.22 14.89
C PHE A 279 -1.31 -19.67 16.27
N MET A 280 -0.40 -20.10 17.15
CA MET A 280 -0.73 -20.59 18.50
C MET A 280 -1.86 -21.64 18.56
N GLY A 281 -1.90 -22.55 17.58
CA GLY A 281 -2.90 -23.62 17.49
C GLY A 281 -4.26 -23.21 16.94
N GLN A 282 -4.48 -21.92 16.67
CA GLN A 282 -5.72 -21.37 16.11
C GLN A 282 -5.50 -20.92 14.66
N THR A 283 -6.59 -20.68 13.93
CA THR A 283 -6.56 -20.17 12.55
C THR A 283 -7.31 -18.85 12.45
N TYR A 284 -6.68 -17.88 11.82
CA TYR A 284 -7.16 -16.51 11.65
C TYR A 284 -7.28 -16.17 10.16
N ALA A 285 -8.13 -15.20 9.84
CA ALA A 285 -8.04 -14.53 8.55
C ALA A 285 -6.72 -13.76 8.52
N GLY A 286 -5.92 -13.96 7.47
CA GLY A 286 -4.69 -13.21 7.27
C GLY A 286 -4.63 -12.60 5.89
N PHE A 287 -3.85 -11.56 5.73
CA PHE A 287 -3.64 -10.87 4.47
C PHE A 287 -2.22 -10.30 4.42
N ILE A 288 -1.75 -10.00 3.20
CA ILE A 288 -0.38 -9.52 2.96
C ILE A 288 -0.46 -8.09 2.45
N ASP A 289 -0.10 -7.12 3.29
CA ASP A 289 -0.30 -5.69 3.01
C ASP A 289 1.02 -4.90 3.10
N SER A 290 1.59 -4.53 1.95
CA SER A 290 2.77 -3.65 1.92
C SER A 290 2.50 -2.22 2.40
N GLY A 291 1.23 -1.81 2.50
CA GLY A 291 0.78 -0.54 3.07
C GLY A 291 0.70 -0.56 4.61
N SER A 292 0.75 -1.73 5.24
CA SER A 292 0.83 -1.86 6.70
C SER A 292 2.29 -1.83 7.16
N ASN A 293 2.60 -0.98 8.14
CA ASN A 293 3.98 -0.73 8.54
C ASN A 293 4.59 -1.79 9.49
N GLY A 294 3.83 -2.80 9.92
CA GLY A 294 4.26 -3.79 10.90
C GLY A 294 3.54 -5.12 10.72
N TYR A 295 4.00 -6.15 11.40
CA TYR A 295 3.17 -7.34 11.61
C TYR A 295 2.07 -7.00 12.62
N PHE A 296 0.80 -7.10 12.24
CA PHE A 296 -0.30 -6.88 13.20
C PHE A 296 -1.07 -8.17 13.44
N PHE A 297 -1.09 -8.61 14.69
CA PHE A 297 -1.70 -9.89 15.05
C PHE A 297 -1.98 -9.99 16.55
N LEU A 298 -3.16 -10.50 16.87
CA LEU A 298 -3.68 -10.84 18.20
C LEU A 298 -3.52 -9.73 19.24
N ASP A 299 -3.93 -9.96 20.49
CA ASP A 299 -3.71 -9.00 21.58
C ASP A 299 -2.57 -9.43 22.50
N SER A 300 -2.12 -8.52 23.36
CA SER A 300 -1.05 -8.79 24.34
C SER A 300 -1.42 -9.90 25.33
N ALA A 301 -2.70 -10.08 25.63
CA ALA A 301 -3.16 -11.11 26.56
C ALA A 301 -3.00 -12.52 25.95
N THR A 302 -3.17 -12.62 24.63
CA THR A 302 -3.06 -13.86 23.87
C THR A 302 -1.61 -14.15 23.49
N THR A 303 -0.88 -13.16 22.99
CA THR A 303 0.51 -13.33 22.52
C THR A 303 1.53 -13.39 23.66
N GLY A 304 1.22 -12.82 24.82
CA GLY A 304 2.19 -12.58 25.89
C GLY A 304 3.20 -11.45 25.57
N LEU A 305 3.05 -10.77 24.44
CA LEU A 305 3.87 -9.61 24.08
C LEU A 305 3.29 -8.37 24.74
N ALA A 306 4.08 -7.68 25.57
CA ALA A 306 3.62 -6.46 26.20
C ALA A 306 3.37 -5.35 25.15
N ASN A 307 2.29 -4.59 25.32
CA ASN A 307 2.05 -3.39 24.49
C ASN A 307 2.96 -2.25 24.94
N CYS A 308 3.37 -1.40 24.00
CA CYS A 308 4.06 -0.15 24.33
C CYS A 308 3.13 0.81 25.11
N SER A 309 3.66 1.46 26.16
CA SER A 309 2.91 2.37 27.04
C SER A 309 3.09 3.86 26.70
N SER A 310 3.99 4.18 25.78
CA SER A 310 4.46 5.54 25.44
C SER A 310 4.02 5.98 24.03
N SER A 311 4.82 6.83 23.36
CA SER A 311 4.56 7.37 22.03
C SER A 311 4.38 6.31 20.94
N GLU A 312 4.77 5.07 21.22
CA GLU A 312 4.72 3.92 20.32
C GLU A 312 3.42 3.10 20.48
N LYS A 313 2.39 3.70 21.09
CA LYS A 313 1.07 3.06 21.24
C LYS A 313 0.59 2.50 19.89
N GLY A 314 0.17 1.24 19.90
CA GLY A 314 -0.20 0.49 18.70
C GLY A 314 0.85 -0.55 18.29
N PHE A 315 1.98 -0.63 18.98
CA PHE A 315 2.98 -1.68 18.80
C PHE A 315 3.24 -2.49 20.08
N TYR A 316 3.93 -3.60 19.88
CA TYR A 316 4.50 -4.43 20.92
C TYR A 316 5.86 -3.89 21.40
N CYS A 317 6.07 -3.96 22.70
CA CYS A 317 7.30 -3.64 23.42
C CYS A 317 7.66 -4.78 24.39
N PRO A 318 7.97 -6.00 23.89
CA PRO A 318 8.42 -7.08 24.76
C PRO A 318 9.75 -6.73 25.45
N SER A 319 10.06 -7.40 26.56
CA SER A 319 11.31 -7.18 27.32
C SER A 319 12.55 -7.78 26.66
N SER A 320 12.35 -8.68 25.68
CA SER A 320 13.39 -9.27 24.84
C SER A 320 12.79 -9.61 23.47
N PRO A 321 13.61 -9.70 22.40
CA PRO A 321 13.16 -10.17 21.10
C PRO A 321 12.39 -11.49 21.20
N ALA A 322 11.20 -11.55 20.61
CA ALA A 322 10.35 -12.74 20.61
C ALA A 322 10.38 -13.39 19.23
N SER A 323 11.05 -14.55 19.11
CA SER A 323 11.02 -15.36 17.90
C SER A 323 9.73 -16.17 17.82
N LEU A 324 9.01 -16.04 16.71
CA LEU A 324 7.68 -16.59 16.48
C LEU A 324 7.59 -17.24 15.09
N SER A 325 6.62 -18.13 14.93
CA SER A 325 6.31 -18.78 13.66
C SER A 325 4.80 -18.82 13.45
N ALA A 326 4.33 -18.49 12.25
CA ALA A 326 2.94 -18.74 11.85
C ALA A 326 2.89 -19.39 10.46
N THR A 327 1.84 -20.14 10.17
CA THR A 327 1.73 -20.88 8.90
C THR A 327 0.61 -20.34 8.04
N ASN A 328 0.95 -19.83 6.87
CA ASN A 328 0.00 -19.44 5.85
C ASN A 328 -0.45 -20.67 5.07
N THR A 329 -1.75 -20.82 4.87
CA THR A 329 -2.34 -21.93 4.12
C THR A 329 -3.40 -21.45 3.14
N SER A 330 -3.46 -22.12 1.99
CA SER A 330 -4.52 -21.95 1.00
C SER A 330 -4.64 -23.23 0.17
N GLY A 331 -5.79 -23.90 0.26
CA GLY A 331 -5.98 -25.21 -0.34
C GLY A 331 -4.92 -26.20 0.16
N THR A 332 -4.07 -26.69 -0.75
CA THR A 332 -2.96 -27.60 -0.45
C THR A 332 -1.61 -26.89 -0.22
N SER A 333 -1.52 -25.59 -0.48
CA SER A 333 -0.31 -24.80 -0.25
C SER A 333 -0.17 -24.46 1.23
N SER A 334 1.07 -24.55 1.73
CA SER A 334 1.40 -24.28 3.13
C SER A 334 2.83 -23.75 3.23
N ASN A 335 2.98 -22.60 3.89
CA ASN A 335 4.27 -21.99 4.17
C ASN A 335 4.34 -21.52 5.61
N THR A 336 5.29 -22.05 6.37
CA THR A 336 5.61 -21.56 7.71
C THR A 336 6.58 -20.38 7.61
N VAL A 337 6.18 -19.26 8.19
CA VAL A 337 6.90 -18.00 8.20
C VAL A 337 7.47 -17.81 9.60
N GLU A 338 8.79 -17.81 9.68
CA GLU A 338 9.53 -17.42 10.88
C GLU A 338 9.70 -15.89 10.91
N PHE A 339 9.42 -15.28 12.05
CA PHE A 339 9.57 -13.83 12.25
C PHE A 339 9.97 -13.53 13.69
N THR A 340 10.35 -12.29 13.97
CA THR A 340 10.72 -11.83 15.31
C THR A 340 10.07 -10.50 15.59
N ILE A 341 9.58 -10.33 16.82
CA ILE A 341 9.05 -9.05 17.30
C ILE A 341 10.03 -8.47 18.32
N ASP A 342 10.60 -7.31 17.97
CA ASP A 342 11.47 -6.53 18.86
C ASP A 342 10.68 -5.46 19.62
N ASN A 343 11.34 -4.86 20.60
CA ASN A 343 10.80 -3.73 21.32
C ASN A 343 10.72 -2.49 20.42
N ALA A 344 9.50 -2.00 20.13
CA ALA A 344 9.33 -0.85 19.24
C ALA A 344 9.99 0.43 19.76
N SER A 345 10.07 0.64 21.08
CA SER A 345 10.79 1.78 21.64
C SER A 345 12.29 1.71 21.33
N ASP A 346 12.90 0.53 21.38
CA ASP A 346 14.31 0.33 21.01
C ASP A 346 14.54 0.50 19.52
N LEU A 347 13.64 -0.04 18.69
CA LEU A 347 13.66 0.14 17.23
C LEU A 347 13.63 1.64 16.88
N PHE A 348 12.69 2.39 17.45
CA PHE A 348 12.55 3.82 17.19
C PHE A 348 13.54 4.70 17.93
N ALA A 349 14.31 4.19 18.89
CA ALA A 349 15.48 4.87 19.44
C ALA A 349 16.67 4.85 18.45
N THR A 350 16.66 3.94 17.47
CA THR A 350 17.70 3.88 16.43
C THR A 350 17.57 5.07 15.49
N ASN A 351 18.35 6.11 15.75
CA ASN A 351 18.36 7.34 14.94
C ASN A 351 18.63 7.01 13.47
N SER A 352 17.91 7.67 12.56
CA SER A 352 17.93 7.49 11.09
C SER A 352 17.25 6.25 10.50
N ALA A 353 17.00 5.18 11.26
CA ALA A 353 16.32 4.00 10.72
C ALA A 353 14.83 4.25 10.42
N VAL A 354 14.32 3.65 9.34
CA VAL A 354 12.92 3.69 8.91
C VAL A 354 12.42 2.33 8.45
N ALA A 355 13.30 1.46 7.93
CA ALA A 355 13.00 0.05 7.72
C ALA A 355 13.27 -0.71 9.02
N PHE A 356 12.26 -1.43 9.52
CA PHE A 356 12.27 -2.19 10.77
C PHE A 356 11.67 -3.58 10.50
N PRO A 357 12.50 -4.60 10.24
CA PRO A 357 12.02 -5.95 9.86
C PRO A 357 11.32 -6.71 11.00
N THR A 358 11.40 -6.22 12.23
CA THR A 358 10.90 -6.86 13.44
C THR A 358 9.82 -6.04 14.17
N LEU A 359 9.28 -5.01 13.49
CA LEU A 359 8.21 -4.18 14.04
C LEU A 359 6.86 -4.92 13.95
N GLY A 360 6.10 -4.92 15.05
CA GLY A 360 4.74 -5.43 15.05
C GLY A 360 3.89 -4.92 16.21
N GLY A 361 2.58 -5.15 16.14
CA GLY A 361 1.59 -4.66 17.08
C GLY A 361 0.33 -5.51 17.15
N PRO A 362 -0.60 -5.18 18.05
CA PRO A 362 -1.79 -5.98 18.25
C PRO A 362 -2.86 -5.75 17.18
N ASP A 363 -3.43 -6.83 16.66
CA ASP A 363 -4.68 -6.87 15.88
C ASP A 363 -5.52 -8.10 16.28
N PRO A 364 -6.47 -7.96 17.24
CA PRO A 364 -7.12 -9.10 17.90
C PRO A 364 -7.85 -10.09 16.99
N GLU A 365 -8.28 -9.66 15.80
CA GLU A 365 -9.20 -10.42 14.96
C GLU A 365 -8.55 -11.02 13.70
N SER A 366 -7.34 -10.60 13.37
CA SER A 366 -6.71 -10.96 12.10
C SER A 366 -5.19 -11.12 12.20
N PHE A 367 -4.58 -11.50 11.08
CA PHE A 367 -3.13 -11.57 10.93
C PHE A 367 -2.70 -10.77 9.70
N ASP A 368 -2.27 -9.54 9.91
CA ASP A 368 -1.71 -8.66 8.89
C ASP A 368 -0.21 -8.91 8.73
N TRP A 369 0.15 -9.52 7.60
CA TRP A 369 1.52 -9.64 7.14
C TRP A 369 1.95 -8.34 6.45
N GLY A 370 2.25 -7.32 7.26
CA GLY A 370 2.65 -6.00 6.77
C GLY A 370 3.98 -5.97 6.03
N LEU A 371 4.50 -4.78 5.72
CA LEU A 371 5.76 -4.58 4.99
C LEU A 371 6.95 -5.41 5.52
N PRO A 372 7.12 -5.67 6.84
CA PRO A 372 8.14 -6.60 7.33
C PRO A 372 8.15 -7.97 6.63
N PHE A 373 6.99 -8.51 6.23
CA PHE A 373 6.87 -9.74 5.46
C PHE A 373 7.60 -9.66 4.11
N PHE A 374 7.69 -8.50 3.48
CA PHE A 374 8.27 -8.35 2.14
C PHE A 374 9.80 -8.31 2.15
N PHE A 375 10.44 -8.02 3.29
CA PHE A 375 11.91 -7.95 3.36
C PHE A 375 12.55 -9.31 3.06
N GLY A 376 13.41 -9.34 2.04
CA GLY A 376 14.10 -10.54 1.60
C GLY A 376 13.24 -11.49 0.76
N ARG A 377 12.02 -11.08 0.36
CA ARG A 377 11.10 -11.91 -0.42
C ARG A 377 10.84 -11.32 -1.80
N THR A 378 10.53 -12.21 -2.74
CA THR A 378 9.91 -11.88 -4.02
C THR A 378 8.43 -12.25 -3.90
N ILE A 379 7.55 -11.26 -3.85
CA ILE A 379 6.12 -11.44 -3.69
C ILE A 379 5.42 -11.16 -5.01
N TYR A 380 4.64 -12.11 -5.49
CA TYR A 380 3.81 -11.98 -6.68
C TYR A 380 2.36 -11.74 -6.27
N VAL A 381 1.70 -10.81 -6.96
CA VAL A 381 0.28 -10.47 -6.76
C VAL A 381 -0.42 -10.61 -8.11
N ALA A 382 -1.13 -11.72 -8.33
CA ALA A 382 -1.85 -11.94 -9.57
C ALA A 382 -3.26 -11.33 -9.51
N ILE A 383 -3.60 -10.53 -10.52
CA ILE A 383 -4.88 -9.82 -10.58
C ILE A 383 -6.02 -10.78 -10.93
N GLU A 384 -7.20 -10.56 -10.35
CA GLU A 384 -8.38 -11.36 -10.60
C GLU A 384 -8.71 -11.49 -12.10
N GLY A 385 -9.08 -12.70 -12.54
CA GLY A 385 -9.46 -12.97 -13.92
C GLY A 385 -8.33 -12.90 -14.96
N ARG A 386 -7.12 -12.47 -14.57
CA ARG A 386 -5.97 -12.38 -15.48
C ARG A 386 -5.19 -13.69 -15.50
N GLN A 387 -4.79 -14.12 -16.69
CA GLN A 387 -4.06 -15.38 -16.88
C GLN A 387 -2.57 -15.25 -16.58
N THR A 388 -2.02 -16.27 -15.94
CA THR A 388 -0.57 -16.45 -15.69
C THR A 388 -0.20 -17.91 -15.98
N SER A 389 1.09 -18.26 -15.88
CA SER A 389 1.54 -19.66 -15.98
C SER A 389 1.02 -20.56 -14.84
N ALA A 390 0.59 -20.01 -13.70
CA ALA A 390 -0.02 -20.74 -12.59
C ALA A 390 -1.57 -20.73 -12.62
N GLY A 391 -2.15 -20.33 -13.74
CA GLY A 391 -3.59 -20.17 -13.94
C GLY A 391 -4.08 -18.75 -13.71
N SER A 392 -5.40 -18.58 -13.70
CA SER A 392 -6.03 -17.28 -13.44
C SER A 392 -5.80 -16.82 -12.00
N GLY A 393 -5.55 -15.52 -11.82
CA GLY A 393 -5.68 -14.85 -10.53
C GLY A 393 -7.14 -14.83 -10.02
N PRO A 394 -7.36 -14.46 -8.75
CA PRO A 394 -6.37 -13.87 -7.86
C PRO A 394 -5.53 -14.91 -7.10
N PHE A 395 -4.25 -14.60 -6.87
CA PHE A 395 -3.39 -15.37 -5.97
C PHE A 395 -2.15 -14.57 -5.54
N TRP A 396 -1.65 -14.86 -4.35
CA TRP A 396 -0.26 -14.58 -3.97
C TRP A 396 0.65 -15.71 -4.46
N ALA A 397 1.89 -15.38 -4.83
CA ALA A 397 2.95 -16.37 -4.89
C ALA A 397 4.22 -15.88 -4.20
N TYR A 398 4.89 -16.76 -3.45
CA TYR A 398 6.16 -16.48 -2.80
C TYR A 398 6.92 -17.76 -2.43
#